data_AF-A6F0I8-F1
#
_entry.id   AF-A6F0I8-F1
#
_cell.length_a   1.000
_cell.length_b   1.000
_cell.length_c   1.000
_cell.angle_alpha   90.00
_cell.angle_beta   90.00
_cell.angle_gamma   90.00
#
_symmetry.space_group_name_H-M   'P 1'
#
loop_
_entity.id
_entity.type
_entity.pdbx_description
1 polymer ?
#
loop_
_entity_poly.entity_id
_entity_poly.type
_entity_poly.pdbx_seq_one_letter_code
_entity_poly.pdbx_strand_id
1 'polypeptide(L)'
;MATITFIAERSLVSGHVAGDQIIFEVPLSKSSANRSPRRAVEETKSLSGRRMTRLMHRENLRNLQTPPFNDDALKAQIVEFLDSVVAGEAWTLDLFGTPDAPDSPQTFIIQGDYRETFVDQTGFWQYAWQAVEA
;
A
#
# COMPACT_ATOMS: atom_id res chain seq x y z
N MET A 1 -5.46 -14.97 1.24
CA MET A 1 -5.59 -13.63 0.65
C MET A 1 -5.40 -12.63 1.78
N ALA A 2 -5.09 -11.37 1.51
CA ALA A 2 -4.99 -10.37 2.56
C ALA A 2 -6.28 -9.53 2.59
N THR A 3 -6.72 -9.13 3.77
CA THR A 3 -7.91 -8.30 3.96
C THR A 3 -7.47 -6.86 4.14
N ILE A 4 -8.02 -5.95 3.33
CA ILE A 4 -7.80 -4.51 3.45
C ILE A 4 -9.09 -3.87 3.95
N THR A 5 -8.96 -2.99 4.95
CA THR A 5 -10.06 -2.13 5.40
C THR A 5 -9.66 -0.66 5.26
N PHE A 6 -10.52 0.14 4.65
CA PHE A 6 -10.30 1.57 4.45
C PHE A 6 -11.62 2.35 4.50
N ILE A 7 -11.53 3.68 4.57
CA ILE A 7 -12.68 4.58 4.43
C ILE A 7 -12.69 5.07 2.98
N ALA A 8 -13.77 4.79 2.26
CA ALA A 8 -13.92 5.20 0.86
C ALA A 8 -14.17 6.70 0.78
N GLU A 9 -13.44 7.40 -0.08
CA GLU A 9 -13.55 8.86 -0.25
C GLU A 9 -13.49 9.25 -1.73
N ARG A 10 -12.70 8.54 -2.55
CA ARG A 10 -12.44 8.87 -3.95
C ARG A 10 -12.57 7.66 -4.85
N SER A 11 -12.83 7.92 -6.13
CA SER A 11 -12.96 6.88 -7.17
C SER A 11 -13.94 5.77 -6.78
N LEU A 12 -15.07 6.20 -6.21
CA LEU A 12 -16.07 5.32 -5.60
C LEU A 12 -16.60 4.30 -6.59
N VAL A 13 -16.61 3.02 -6.18
CA VAL A 13 -17.25 1.96 -6.94
C VAL A 13 -18.77 2.12 -6.84
N SER A 14 -19.49 1.69 -7.89
CA SER A 14 -20.95 1.75 -7.90
C SER A 14 -21.53 1.05 -6.66
N GLY A 15 -22.25 1.83 -5.83
CA GLY A 15 -22.87 1.35 -4.61
C GLY A 15 -22.13 1.73 -3.32
N HIS A 16 -20.92 2.29 -3.42
CA HIS A 16 -20.18 2.84 -2.28
C HIS A 16 -20.44 4.35 -2.15
N VAL A 17 -20.43 4.85 -0.92
CA VAL A 17 -20.56 6.28 -0.60
C VAL A 17 -19.30 6.76 0.11
N ALA A 18 -18.95 8.03 -0.10
CA ALA A 18 -17.86 8.66 0.63
C ALA A 18 -18.13 8.62 2.15
N GLY A 19 -17.13 8.22 2.92
CA GLY A 19 -17.20 7.97 4.36
C GLY A 19 -17.53 6.52 4.74
N ASP A 20 -17.87 5.64 3.79
CA ASP A 20 -18.18 4.24 4.08
C ASP A 20 -16.90 3.45 4.41
N GLN A 21 -16.98 2.61 5.43
CA GLN A 21 -15.93 1.65 5.74
C GLN A 21 -16.07 0.43 4.82
N ILE A 22 -15.09 0.22 3.96
CA ILE A 22 -15.06 -0.89 3.00
C ILE A 22 -14.02 -1.91 3.44
N ILE A 23 -14.41 -3.19 3.38
CA ILE A 23 -13.55 -4.33 3.66
C ILE A 23 -13.55 -5.22 2.41
N PHE A 24 -12.37 -5.53 1.89
CA PHE A 24 -12.25 -6.41 0.73
C PHE A 24 -10.97 -7.24 0.77
N GLU A 25 -10.99 -8.37 0.06
CA GLU A 25 -9.86 -9.28 -0.03
C GLU A 25 -9.01 -8.98 -1.27
N VAL A 26 -7.70 -8.85 -1.08
CA VAL A 26 -6.73 -8.60 -2.14
C VAL A 26 -5.69 -9.72 -2.18
N PRO A 27 -5.44 -10.30 -3.36
CA PRO A 27 -4.28 -11.16 -3.54
C PRO A 27 -3.00 -10.29 -3.53
N LEU A 28 -2.15 -10.50 -2.53
CA LEU A 28 -0.82 -9.89 -2.48
C LEU A 28 0.25 -10.91 -2.93
N SER A 29 1.25 -10.41 -3.64
CA SER A 29 2.40 -11.20 -4.07
C SER A 29 3.26 -11.63 -2.87
N LYS A 30 4.01 -12.73 -3.00
CA LYS A 30 4.96 -13.18 -1.95
C LYS A 30 6.03 -12.12 -1.62
N SER A 31 6.37 -11.23 -2.56
CA SER A 31 7.30 -10.12 -2.31
C SER A 31 6.74 -9.09 -1.33
N SER A 32 5.40 -9.01 -1.22
CA SER A 32 4.69 -8.09 -0.32
C SER A 32 4.78 -8.46 1.16
N ALA A 33 5.18 -9.70 1.47
CA ALA A 33 5.35 -10.15 2.85
C ALA A 33 6.60 -9.53 3.52
N ASN A 34 7.59 -9.10 2.73
CA ASN A 34 8.89 -8.68 3.24
C ASN A 34 8.90 -7.21 3.67
N ARG A 35 9.11 -6.98 4.97
CA ARG A 35 9.43 -5.65 5.52
C ARG A 35 10.76 -5.17 4.95
N SER A 36 10.76 -3.97 4.38
CA SER A 36 11.96 -3.34 3.81
C SER A 36 12.33 -2.14 4.68
N PRO A 37 13.00 -2.34 5.83
CA PRO A 37 13.35 -1.23 6.72
C PRO A 37 14.28 -0.26 5.98
N ARG A 38 13.81 0.95 5.69
CA ARG A 38 14.62 1.97 5.03
C ARG A 38 15.08 2.97 6.07
N ARG A 39 16.38 3.22 6.09
CA ARG A 39 16.99 4.24 6.92
C ARG A 39 17.14 5.50 6.08
N ALA A 40 16.50 6.60 6.48
CA ALA A 40 16.85 7.90 5.93
C ALA A 40 18.26 8.26 6.43
N VAL A 41 19.24 8.18 5.55
CA VAL A 41 20.62 8.62 5.82
C VAL A 41 20.91 9.77 4.89
N GLU A 42 20.90 11.00 5.42
CA GLU A 42 21.50 12.13 4.73
C GLU A 42 23.00 12.15 5.03
N GLU A 43 23.82 11.89 4.00
CA GLU A 43 25.26 12.11 4.07
C GLU A 43 25.59 13.46 3.45
N THR A 44 25.99 14.43 4.28
CA THR A 44 26.65 15.65 3.78
C THR A 44 28.16 15.41 3.78
N LYS A 45 28.77 15.48 2.60
CA LYS A 45 30.22 15.34 2.43
C LYS A 45 30.83 16.72 2.24
N SER A 46 31.61 17.18 3.22
CA SER A 46 32.39 18.42 3.10
C SER A 46 33.50 18.23 2.06
N LEU A 47 33.80 19.29 1.29
CA LEU A 47 34.94 19.35 0.36
C LEU A 47 36.30 19.05 1.04
N SER A 48 36.37 19.21 2.37
CA SER A 48 37.55 18.88 3.19
C SER A 48 37.67 17.39 3.56
N GLY A 49 36.82 16.52 3.02
CA GLY A 49 36.82 15.08 3.32
C GLY A 49 36.14 14.68 4.64
N ARG A 50 35.68 15.65 5.45
CA ARG A 50 34.87 15.37 6.64
C ARG A 50 33.48 14.88 6.23
N ARG A 51 33.12 13.68 6.69
CA ARG A 51 31.78 13.10 6.58
C ARG A 51 31.02 13.38 7.87
N MET A 52 29.82 13.96 7.76
CA MET A 52 28.89 14.09 8.87
C MET A 52 27.66 13.25 8.55
N THR A 53 27.39 12.24 9.37
CA THR A 53 26.23 11.37 9.20
C THR A 53 25.16 11.79 10.20
N ARG A 54 24.06 12.36 9.73
CA ARG A 54 22.89 12.62 10.58
C ARG A 54 21.98 11.40 10.54
N LEU A 55 21.83 10.75 11.68
CA LEU A 55 20.91 9.62 11.81
C LEU A 55 19.49 10.16 12.00
N MET A 56 18.65 9.99 10.98
CA MET A 56 17.21 10.29 11.05
C MET A 56 16.40 9.07 11.48
N HIS A 57 15.08 9.27 11.68
CA HIS A 57 14.09 8.27 12.05
C HIS A 57 14.15 7.03 11.14
N ARG A 58 13.82 5.86 11.71
CA ARG A 58 13.78 4.58 10.99
C ARG A 58 12.32 4.23 10.74
N GLU A 59 11.89 4.33 9.49
CA GLU A 59 10.54 3.96 9.08
C GLU A 59 10.51 2.52 8.59
N ASN A 60 9.47 1.80 9.01
CA ASN A 60 9.24 0.42 8.61
C ASN A 60 8.45 0.40 7.32
N LEU A 61 9.14 0.61 6.20
CA LEU A 61 8.47 0.53 4.90
C LEU A 61 8.08 -0.89 4.58
N ARG A 62 6.86 -1.00 4.05
CA ARG A 62 6.33 -2.20 3.44
C ARG A 62 6.02 -1.90 1.98
N ASN A 63 6.64 -2.67 1.10
CA ASN A 63 6.34 -2.63 -0.32
C ASN A 63 5.26 -3.68 -0.58
N LEU A 64 4.11 -3.26 -1.09
CA LEU A 64 2.98 -4.13 -1.39
C LEU A 64 2.77 -4.15 -2.90
N GLN A 65 2.41 -5.31 -3.42
CA GLN A 65 2.25 -5.56 -4.85
C GLN A 65 1.25 -6.70 -5.06
N THR A 66 0.35 -6.54 -6.04
CA THR A 66 -0.54 -7.62 -6.46
C THR A 66 0.17 -8.52 -7.49
N PRO A 67 -0.16 -9.82 -7.57
CA PRO A 67 0.13 -10.57 -8.78
C PRO A 67 -0.65 -9.95 -9.97
N PRO A 68 -0.20 -10.16 -11.22
CA PRO A 68 -1.01 -9.77 -12.38
C PRO A 68 -2.39 -10.43 -12.32
N PHE A 69 -3.45 -9.65 -12.49
CA PHE A 69 -4.83 -10.14 -12.50
C PHE A 69 -5.63 -9.49 -13.64
N ASN A 70 -6.71 -10.15 -14.05
CA ASN A 70 -7.61 -9.70 -15.10
C ASN A 70 -9.06 -9.81 -14.60
N ASP A 71 -9.40 -8.90 -13.68
CA ASP A 71 -10.72 -8.79 -13.06
C ASP A 71 -11.02 -7.30 -12.86
N ASP A 72 -12.00 -6.78 -13.60
CA ASP A 72 -12.39 -5.37 -13.59
C ASP A 72 -13.02 -4.93 -12.26
N ALA A 73 -13.72 -5.84 -11.56
CA ALA A 73 -14.33 -5.52 -10.27
C ALA A 73 -13.24 -5.35 -9.20
N LEU A 74 -12.28 -6.27 -9.16
CA LEU A 74 -11.11 -6.17 -8.27
C LEU A 74 -10.27 -4.94 -8.63
N LYS A 75 -10.10 -4.63 -9.92
CA LYS A 75 -9.40 -3.43 -10.38
C LYS A 75 -10.05 -2.16 -9.81
N ALA A 76 -11.37 -2.04 -9.96
CA ALA A 76 -12.10 -0.87 -9.49
C ALA A 76 -11.98 -0.70 -7.96
N GLN A 77 -12.07 -1.79 -7.20
CA GLN A 77 -11.89 -1.77 -5.74
C GLN A 77 -10.48 -1.36 -5.31
N ILE A 78 -9.44 -1.85 -5.99
CA ILE A 78 -8.05 -1.47 -5.70
C ILE A 78 -7.82 0.02 -6.00
N VAL A 79 -8.37 0.53 -7.11
CA VAL A 79 -8.27 1.95 -7.46
C VAL A 79 -9.00 2.82 -6.43
N GLU A 80 -10.23 2.46 -6.06
CA GLU A 80 -11.00 3.15 -5.03
C GLU A 80 -10.24 3.20 -3.71
N PHE A 81 -9.69 2.06 -3.28
CA PHE A 81 -8.83 1.98 -2.10
C PHE A 81 -7.66 2.96 -2.20
N LEU A 82 -6.81 2.81 -3.23
CA LEU A 82 -5.58 3.58 -3.36
C LEU A 82 -5.86 5.09 -3.43
N ASP A 83 -6.86 5.52 -4.20
CA ASP A 83 -7.22 6.94 -4.33
C ASP A 83 -7.83 7.53 -3.06
N SER A 84 -8.52 6.71 -2.27
CA SER A 84 -9.11 7.12 -0.99
C SER A 84 -8.08 7.28 0.13
N VAL A 85 -6.92 6.61 0.04
CA VAL A 85 -5.88 6.65 1.08
C VAL A 85 -4.59 7.37 0.69
N VAL A 86 -4.51 7.86 -0.56
CA VAL A 86 -3.30 8.50 -1.10
C VAL A 86 -2.93 9.83 -0.43
N ALA A 87 -3.88 10.52 0.22
CA ALA A 87 -3.59 11.80 0.88
C ALA A 87 -3.05 11.64 2.31
N GLY A 88 -2.76 10.40 2.72
CA GLY A 88 -2.19 10.08 4.04
C GLY A 88 -3.21 9.53 5.02
N GLU A 89 -4.39 9.14 4.56
CA GLU A 89 -5.41 8.49 5.38
C GLU A 89 -4.93 7.13 5.87
N ALA A 90 -5.30 6.79 7.10
CA ALA A 90 -4.96 5.50 7.70
C ALA A 90 -5.88 4.39 7.18
N TRP A 91 -5.30 3.22 6.92
CA TRP A 91 -6.01 2.02 6.48
C TRP A 91 -5.43 0.80 7.18
N THR A 92 -6.15 -0.32 7.21
CA THR A 92 -5.68 -1.55 7.87
C THR A 92 -5.47 -2.69 6.88
N LEU A 93 -4.43 -3.47 7.17
CA LEU A 93 -4.07 -4.69 6.45
C LEU A 93 -4.03 -5.85 7.42
N ASP A 94 -4.82 -6.88 7.15
CA ASP A 94 -4.67 -8.17 7.78
C ASP A 94 -4.14 -9.18 6.75
N LEU A 95 -2.93 -9.69 6.96
CA LEU A 95 -2.32 -10.65 6.05
C LEU A 95 -2.82 -12.09 6.21
N PHE A 96 -3.36 -12.41 7.38
CA PHE A 96 -3.69 -13.79 7.76
C PHE A 96 -5.17 -13.96 8.11
N GLY A 97 -5.84 -12.89 8.51
CA GLY A 97 -7.28 -12.86 8.76
C GLY A 97 -8.11 -12.70 7.49
N THR A 98 -9.41 -12.92 7.69
CA THR A 98 -10.47 -12.77 6.69
C THR A 98 -11.44 -11.68 7.13
N PRO A 99 -12.32 -11.17 6.26
CA PRO A 99 -13.32 -10.18 6.64
C PRO A 99 -14.18 -10.59 7.86
N ASP A 100 -14.53 -11.88 7.98
CA ASP A 100 -15.38 -12.40 9.06
C ASP A 100 -14.59 -12.84 10.31
N ALA A 101 -13.28 -13.04 10.18
CA ALA A 101 -12.40 -13.51 11.24
C ALA A 101 -11.03 -12.81 11.14
N PRO A 102 -10.91 -11.58 11.68
CA PRO A 102 -9.63 -10.88 11.76
C PRO A 102 -8.68 -11.60 12.75
N ASP A 103 -7.39 -11.64 12.42
CA ASP A 103 -6.35 -12.25 13.26
C ASP A 103 -5.41 -11.18 13.83
N SER A 104 -4.77 -10.40 12.94
CA SER A 104 -3.82 -9.36 13.35
C SER A 104 -3.79 -8.18 12.36
N PRO A 105 -4.88 -7.38 12.29
CA PRO A 105 -4.91 -6.20 11.43
C PRO A 105 -3.89 -5.16 11.91
N GLN A 106 -3.10 -4.65 10.98
CA GLN A 106 -2.10 -3.62 11.21
C GLN A 106 -2.47 -2.34 10.45
N THR A 107 -2.25 -1.19 11.08
CA THR A 107 -2.58 0.12 10.49
C THR A 107 -1.40 0.67 9.71
N PHE A 108 -1.68 1.18 8.52
CA PHE A 108 -0.70 1.71 7.59
C PHE A 108 -1.17 3.05 7.00
N ILE A 109 -0.21 3.81 6.49
CA ILE A 109 -0.40 5.02 5.68
C ILE A 109 0.39 4.81 4.38
N ILE A 110 -0.19 5.15 3.23
CA ILE A 110 0.53 5.09 1.95
C ILE A 110 1.62 6.15 1.92
N GLN A 111 2.82 5.76 1.48
CA GLN A 111 3.93 6.68 1.26
C GLN A 111 4.21 6.81 -0.23
N GLY A 112 4.02 8.02 -0.76
CA GLY A 112 4.23 8.33 -2.17
C GLY A 112 3.11 7.80 -3.08
N ASP A 113 3.34 7.87 -4.38
CA ASP A 113 2.36 7.44 -5.38
C ASP A 113 2.38 5.92 -5.56
N TYR A 114 1.21 5.33 -5.81
CA TYR A 114 1.11 3.95 -6.26
C TYR A 114 1.48 3.84 -7.75
N ARG A 115 1.89 2.65 -8.17
CA ARG A 115 2.17 2.32 -9.56
C ARG A 115 1.12 1.36 -10.07
N GLU A 116 0.44 1.76 -11.15
CA GLU A 116 -0.38 0.90 -12.00
C GLU A 116 0.46 0.44 -13.21
N THR A 117 0.42 -0.84 -13.55
CA THR A 117 1.14 -1.40 -14.69
C THR A 117 0.23 -2.33 -15.49
N PHE A 118 0.13 -2.05 -16.79
CA PHE A 118 -0.45 -2.97 -17.77
C PHE A 118 0.62 -3.98 -18.18
N VAL A 119 0.42 -5.25 -17.84
CA VAL A 119 1.45 -6.29 -17.93
C VAL A 119 1.52 -6.87 -19.34
N ASP A 120 0.37 -7.05 -19.99
CA ASP A 120 0.30 -7.64 -21.33
C ASP A 120 -0.88 -7.08 -22.12
N GLN A 121 -0.90 -7.33 -23.43
CA GLN A 121 -2.01 -6.92 -24.30
C GLN A 121 -3.31 -7.70 -24.05
N THR A 122 -3.29 -8.70 -23.16
CA THR A 122 -4.46 -9.56 -22.89
C THR A 122 -5.34 -9.04 -21.75
N GLY A 123 -4.95 -7.93 -21.12
CA GLY A 123 -5.78 -7.23 -20.14
C GLY A 123 -5.26 -7.29 -18.71
N PHE A 124 -4.09 -7.87 -18.45
CA PHE A 124 -3.63 -8.05 -17.07
C PHE A 124 -3.06 -6.77 -16.47
N TRP A 125 -3.53 -6.45 -15.27
CA TRP A 125 -3.09 -5.32 -14.48
C TRP A 125 -2.32 -5.76 -13.24
N GLN A 126 -1.40 -4.90 -12.82
CA GLN A 126 -0.65 -5.05 -11.59
C GLN A 126 -0.55 -3.71 -10.88
N TYR A 127 -0.75 -3.74 -9.56
CA TYR A 127 -0.60 -2.57 -8.70
C TYR A 127 0.53 -2.78 -7.70
N ALA A 128 1.28 -1.73 -7.42
CA ALA A 128 2.30 -1.72 -6.39
C ALA A 128 2.30 -0.38 -5.64
N TRP A 129 2.44 -0.42 -4.32
CA TRP A 129 2.48 0.78 -3.47
C TRP A 129 3.41 0.57 -2.28
N GLN A 130 3.79 1.67 -1.65
CA GLN A 130 4.59 1.65 -0.43
C GLN A 130 3.74 2.14 0.73
N ALA A 131 3.94 1.54 1.90
CA ALA A 131 3.21 1.89 3.10
C ALA A 131 4.12 1.90 4.33
N VAL A 132 3.82 2.79 5.27
CA VAL A 132 4.49 2.89 6.58
C VAL A 132 3.45 2.57 7.64
N GLU A 133 3.87 1.86 8.69
CA GLU A 133 3.06 1.60 9.87
C GLU A 133 2.72 2.93 10.58
N ALA A 134 1.43 3.17 10.84
CA ALA A 134 0.91 4.42 11.39
C ALA A 134 1.15 4.56 12.91
#